data_AF-A0A0C2GLJ4-F1
#
_entry.id   AF-A0A0C2GLJ4-F1
#
_cell.length_a   1.000
_cell.length_b   1.000
_cell.length_c   1.000
_cell.angle_alpha   90.00
_cell.angle_beta   90.00
_cell.angle_gamma   90.00
#
_symmetry.space_group_name_H-M   'P 1'
#
loop_
_entity.id
_entity.type
_entity.pdbx_description
1 polymer ?
#
loop_
_entity_poly.entity_id
_entity_poly.type
_entity_poly.pdbx_seq_one_letter_code
_entity_poly.pdbx_strand_id
1 'polypeptide(L)'
;MGRYIRNPYVGKEAASSEEVTEKWLEQAVKVIADQIINREFDDEEKHDGSSSRQARFLCGDLGVYVTQMSNPELRQSLVEKIEKISVTLAKDDYPSDEMLVGRAGFLSGVLWISFYDLLSDTEERAVRESADWLMSTQDDEGNFASSVKWIGRERGDDQLVHWCHGAPGVILLCLTMWKRYGEQKYFRAALRCGELIWNKGVLKKGPGICHGVGGNGK
;
A
#
# COMPACT_ATOMS: atom_id res chain seq x y z
N MET A 1 -19.31 -0.53 19.33
CA MET A 1 -19.61 -1.72 18.50
C MET A 1 -18.52 -1.80 17.45
N GLY A 2 -17.69 -2.85 17.45
CA GLY A 2 -16.46 -2.90 16.63
C GLY A 2 -16.67 -2.79 15.11
N ARG A 3 -15.61 -2.41 14.37
CA ARG A 3 -15.66 -2.08 12.93
C ARG A 3 -15.72 -3.28 11.97
N TYR A 4 -15.36 -4.46 12.46
CA TYR A 4 -15.25 -5.69 11.68
C TYR A 4 -16.19 -6.78 12.19
N ILE A 5 -16.39 -7.77 11.34
CA ILE A 5 -17.03 -9.04 11.64
C ILE A 5 -15.90 -10.02 11.99
N ARG A 6 -16.03 -10.76 13.10
CA ARG A 6 -15.08 -11.82 13.40
C ARG A 6 -15.12 -12.84 12.28
N ASN A 7 -13.96 -13.15 11.70
CA ASN A 7 -13.88 -14.15 10.64
C ASN A 7 -14.34 -15.51 11.20
N PRO A 8 -15.43 -16.11 10.66
CA PRO A 8 -15.96 -17.38 11.15
C PRO A 8 -15.08 -18.60 10.83
N TYR A 9 -14.02 -18.40 10.02
CA TYR A 9 -13.10 -19.45 9.56
C TYR A 9 -11.78 -19.50 10.34
N VAL A 10 -11.60 -18.68 11.38
CA VAL A 10 -10.45 -18.78 12.28
C VAL A 10 -10.40 -20.17 12.92
N GLY A 11 -9.24 -20.83 12.85
CA GLY A 11 -9.04 -22.23 13.24
C GLY A 11 -9.42 -23.26 12.18
N LYS A 12 -9.85 -22.82 10.98
CA LYS A 12 -10.16 -23.66 9.82
C LYS A 12 -9.35 -23.23 8.59
N GLU A 13 -8.17 -22.68 8.81
CA GLU A 13 -7.30 -22.08 7.78
C GLU A 13 -7.03 -23.08 6.65
N ALA A 14 -6.63 -24.31 6.99
CA ALA A 14 -6.31 -25.35 6.00
C ALA A 14 -7.48 -25.60 5.04
N ALA A 15 -8.67 -25.85 5.57
CA ALA A 15 -9.89 -26.08 4.78
C ALA A 15 -10.32 -24.84 3.97
N SER A 16 -10.03 -23.64 4.46
CA SER A 16 -10.37 -22.38 3.76
C SER A 16 -9.40 -22.07 2.62
N SER A 17 -8.16 -22.60 2.70
CA SER A 17 -7.08 -22.34 1.74
C SER A 17 -6.97 -23.36 0.61
N GLU A 18 -7.72 -24.47 0.66
CA GLU A 18 -7.68 -25.54 -0.36
C GLU A 18 -8.00 -25.05 -1.78
N GLU A 19 -8.71 -23.92 -1.93
CA GLU A 19 -9.02 -23.32 -3.23
C GLU A 19 -8.00 -22.26 -3.72
N VAL A 20 -7.11 -21.78 -2.84
CA VAL A 20 -6.13 -20.71 -3.15
C VAL A 20 -4.74 -21.34 -3.36
N THR A 21 -4.49 -21.75 -4.60
CA THR A 21 -3.18 -22.34 -4.98
C THR A 21 -2.14 -21.25 -5.28
N GLU A 22 -0.85 -21.57 -5.13
CA GLU A 22 0.28 -20.70 -5.51
C GLU A 22 0.14 -20.21 -6.96
N LYS A 23 -0.19 -21.12 -7.88
CA LYS A 23 -0.44 -20.81 -9.29
C LYS A 23 -1.57 -19.79 -9.50
N TRP A 24 -2.64 -19.89 -8.69
CA TRP A 24 -3.76 -18.94 -8.75
C TRP A 24 -3.32 -17.55 -8.29
N LEU A 25 -2.55 -17.47 -7.19
CA LEU A 25 -2.01 -16.21 -6.68
C LEU A 25 -1.09 -15.54 -7.71
N GLU A 26 -0.17 -16.29 -8.30
CA GLU A 26 0.74 -15.77 -9.33
C GLU A 26 -0.01 -15.22 -10.55
N GLN A 27 -1.05 -15.94 -11.02
CA GLN A 27 -1.87 -15.47 -12.13
C GLN A 27 -2.70 -14.23 -11.78
N ALA A 28 -3.29 -14.18 -10.59
CA ALA A 28 -4.07 -13.03 -10.14
C ALA A 28 -3.20 -11.76 -10.05
N VAL A 29 -2.00 -11.88 -9.46
CA VAL A 29 -1.03 -10.78 -9.37
C VAL A 29 -0.63 -10.29 -10.76
N LYS A 30 -0.31 -11.21 -11.68
CA LYS A 30 0.09 -10.86 -13.04
C LYS A 30 -1.01 -10.12 -13.81
N VAL A 31 -2.25 -10.61 -13.76
CA VAL A 31 -3.39 -9.98 -14.45
C VAL A 31 -3.64 -8.55 -13.94
N ILE A 32 -3.62 -8.36 -12.62
CA ILE A 32 -3.82 -7.04 -12.03
C ILE A 32 -2.66 -6.09 -12.40
N ALA A 33 -1.42 -6.57 -12.33
CA ALA A 33 -0.26 -5.78 -12.74
C ALA A 33 -0.38 -5.34 -14.21
N ASP A 34 -0.72 -6.26 -15.12
CA ASP A 34 -0.87 -5.97 -16.55
C ASP A 34 -2.00 -4.97 -16.83
N GLN A 35 -3.12 -5.05 -16.09
CA GLN A 35 -4.23 -4.08 -16.21
C GLN A 35 -3.84 -2.68 -15.77
N ILE A 36 -3.04 -2.56 -14.70
CA ILE A 36 -2.59 -1.26 -14.20
C ILE A 36 -1.56 -0.66 -15.17
N ILE A 37 -0.62 -1.47 -15.66
CA ILE A 37 0.44 -1.03 -16.58
C ILE A 37 -0.14 -0.49 -17.89
N ASN A 38 -1.19 -1.11 -18.43
CA ASN A 38 -1.72 -0.81 -19.76
C ASN A 38 -2.97 0.10 -19.77
N ARG A 39 -3.30 0.77 -18.65
CA ARG A 39 -4.48 1.64 -18.58
C ARG A 39 -4.27 2.93 -19.39
N GLU A 40 -5.18 3.21 -20.33
CA GLU A 40 -5.27 4.49 -21.05
C GLU A 40 -5.96 5.57 -20.20
N PHE A 41 -5.60 6.85 -20.42
CA PHE A 41 -6.18 8.00 -19.71
C PHE A 41 -7.24 8.70 -20.56
N ASP A 42 -8.33 9.12 -19.92
CA ASP A 42 -9.31 10.05 -20.50
C ASP A 42 -8.96 11.50 -20.09
N ASP A 43 -9.25 12.45 -20.98
CA ASP A 43 -8.89 13.87 -20.84
C ASP A 43 -9.57 14.56 -19.64
N GLU A 44 -10.63 13.98 -19.08
CA GLU A 44 -11.31 14.50 -17.87
C GLU A 44 -10.52 14.27 -16.56
N GLU A 45 -9.55 13.35 -16.52
CA GLU A 45 -8.61 13.20 -15.39
C GLU A 45 -7.48 14.26 -15.43
N LYS A 46 -7.40 15.09 -16.49
CA LYS A 46 -6.35 16.12 -16.71
C LYS A 46 -6.65 17.50 -16.08
N HIS A 47 -7.38 17.56 -14.97
CA HIS A 47 -7.67 18.84 -14.31
C HIS A 47 -6.57 19.31 -13.33
N ASP A 48 -6.58 20.62 -13.04
CA ASP A 48 -5.43 21.46 -12.74
C ASP A 48 -4.42 20.95 -11.69
N GLY A 49 -3.14 21.17 -11.99
CA GLY A 49 -1.97 20.62 -11.30
C GLY A 49 -1.64 21.21 -9.93
N SER A 50 -2.61 21.43 -9.04
CA SER A 50 -2.37 22.13 -7.77
C SER A 50 -3.02 21.55 -6.51
N SER A 51 -3.69 20.40 -6.58
CA SER A 51 -4.45 19.89 -5.43
C SER A 51 -3.76 18.75 -4.68
N SER A 52 -3.87 18.74 -3.35
CA SER A 52 -3.45 17.65 -2.47
C SER A 52 -4.04 16.28 -2.84
N ARG A 53 -5.06 16.26 -3.71
CA ARG A 53 -5.74 15.07 -4.23
C ARG A 53 -4.90 14.33 -5.29
N GLN A 54 -4.15 15.04 -6.14
CA GLN A 54 -3.27 14.43 -7.15
C GLN A 54 -2.02 13.78 -6.54
N ALA A 55 -1.54 14.34 -5.42
CA ALA A 55 -0.42 13.78 -4.67
C ALA A 55 -0.72 12.44 -3.99
N ARG A 56 -1.97 11.96 -4.06
CA ARG A 56 -2.37 10.64 -3.54
C ARG A 56 -1.92 9.58 -4.53
N PHE A 57 -1.24 8.53 -4.07
CA PHE A 57 -0.75 7.49 -4.97
C PHE A 57 -1.87 6.66 -5.62
N LEU A 58 -2.75 6.05 -4.82
CA LEU A 58 -3.82 5.20 -5.36
C LEU A 58 -5.08 5.95 -5.80
N CYS A 59 -5.28 7.16 -5.26
CA CYS A 59 -6.51 7.95 -5.46
C CYS A 59 -6.21 9.28 -6.16
N GLY A 60 -5.06 9.37 -6.80
CA GLY A 60 -4.55 10.53 -7.51
C GLY A 60 -3.48 10.08 -8.50
N ASP A 61 -2.92 11.06 -9.20
CA ASP A 61 -2.15 10.82 -10.42
C ASP A 61 -0.78 10.19 -10.14
N LEU A 62 -0.25 10.37 -8.92
CA LEU A 62 1.09 9.95 -8.54
C LEU A 62 1.32 8.45 -8.71
N GLY A 63 0.36 7.59 -8.34
CA GLY A 63 0.56 6.14 -8.46
C GLY A 63 0.41 5.60 -9.86
N VAL A 64 -0.34 6.30 -10.71
CA VAL A 64 -0.40 5.98 -12.12
C VAL A 64 0.93 6.34 -12.79
N TYR A 65 1.47 7.54 -12.53
CA TYR A 65 2.76 7.96 -13.06
C TYR A 65 3.88 7.00 -12.66
N VAL A 66 3.93 6.64 -11.38
CA VAL A 66 4.90 5.68 -10.85
C VAL A 66 4.81 4.33 -11.56
N THR A 67 3.60 3.78 -11.73
CA THR A 67 3.44 2.46 -12.36
C THR A 67 3.87 2.47 -13.83
N GLN A 68 3.60 3.58 -14.53
CA GLN A 68 3.98 3.75 -15.94
C GLN A 68 5.47 3.98 -16.16
N MET A 69 6.27 4.22 -15.10
CA MET A 69 7.74 4.27 -15.23
C MET A 69 8.34 2.91 -15.64
N SER A 70 7.58 1.83 -15.55
CA SER A 70 7.94 0.54 -16.13
C SER A 70 8.11 0.60 -17.66
N ASN A 71 7.45 1.54 -18.34
CA ASN A 71 7.66 1.82 -19.76
C ASN A 71 8.84 2.81 -19.96
N PRO A 72 9.98 2.37 -20.54
CA PRO A 72 11.16 3.22 -20.71
C PRO A 72 10.91 4.52 -21.50
N GLU A 73 10.02 4.48 -22.48
CA GLU A 73 9.74 5.63 -23.37
C GLU A 73 9.05 6.78 -22.63
N LEU A 74 8.29 6.47 -21.57
CA LEU A 74 7.52 7.46 -20.82
C LEU A 74 8.31 8.07 -19.65
N ARG A 75 9.40 7.42 -19.20
CA ARG A 75 10.12 7.75 -17.95
C ARG A 75 10.47 9.23 -17.80
N GLN A 76 11.10 9.83 -18.82
CA GLN A 76 11.56 11.21 -18.74
C GLN A 76 10.39 12.18 -18.47
N SER A 77 9.28 12.00 -19.17
CA SER A 77 8.08 12.85 -19.00
C SER A 77 7.36 12.61 -17.67
N LEU A 78 7.47 11.41 -17.10
CA LEU A 78 6.86 11.04 -15.82
C LEU A 78 7.66 11.59 -14.65
N VAL A 79 9.00 11.61 -14.72
CA VAL A 79 9.87 12.22 -13.70
C VAL A 79 9.49 13.69 -13.47
N GLU A 80 9.36 14.48 -14.53
CA GLU A 80 8.98 15.89 -14.43
C GLU A 80 7.59 16.10 -13.76
N LYS A 81 6.66 15.17 -13.98
CA LYS A 81 5.32 15.20 -13.35
C LYS A 81 5.40 14.82 -11.87
N ILE A 82 6.21 13.81 -11.53
CA ILE A 82 6.43 13.37 -10.15
C ILE A 82 7.13 14.46 -9.33
N GLU A 83 8.13 15.14 -9.89
CA GLU A 83 8.82 16.27 -9.24
C GLU A 83 7.87 17.42 -8.91
N LYS A 84 6.92 17.75 -9.80
CA LYS A 84 5.90 18.77 -9.51
C LYS A 84 4.98 18.35 -8.36
N ILE A 85 4.65 17.06 -8.28
CA ILE A 85 3.84 16.50 -7.19
C ILE A 85 4.63 16.46 -5.87
N SER A 86 5.93 16.15 -5.91
CA SER A 86 6.77 16.05 -4.71
C SER A 86 6.86 17.37 -3.95
N VAL A 87 6.88 18.51 -4.65
CA VAL A 87 6.78 19.85 -4.05
C VAL A 87 5.49 20.04 -3.24
N THR A 88 4.39 19.41 -3.65
CA THR A 88 3.12 19.46 -2.91
C THR A 88 3.15 18.55 -1.68
N LEU A 89 3.86 17.41 -1.76
CA LEU A 89 4.07 16.50 -0.62
C LEU A 89 5.01 17.08 0.45
N ALA A 90 6.00 17.87 0.03
CA ALA A 90 7.03 18.44 0.91
C ALA A 90 6.57 19.70 1.67
N LYS A 91 5.37 20.22 1.41
CA LYS A 91 4.81 21.36 2.15
C LYS A 91 4.40 20.91 3.56
N ASP A 92 4.85 21.66 4.57
CA ASP A 92 4.53 21.44 6.00
C ASP A 92 3.01 21.42 6.31
N ASP A 93 2.20 22.00 5.43
CA ASP A 93 0.74 22.09 5.53
C ASP A 93 -0.01 21.15 4.57
N TYR A 94 0.59 20.01 4.19
CA TYR A 94 -0.19 18.95 3.54
C TYR A 94 -1.30 18.53 4.53
N PRO A 95 -2.60 18.70 4.19
CA PRO A 95 -3.68 18.83 5.17
C PRO A 95 -4.11 17.51 5.82
N SER A 96 -3.21 16.54 5.95
CA SER A 96 -3.51 15.21 6.43
C SER A 96 -2.31 14.67 7.20
N ASP A 97 -2.46 14.65 8.53
CA ASP A 97 -1.62 13.92 9.48
C ASP A 97 -1.75 12.39 9.31
N GLU A 98 -2.55 11.93 8.35
CA GLU A 98 -2.78 10.54 8.05
C GLU A 98 -1.61 9.99 7.22
N MET A 99 -0.59 9.52 7.95
CA MET A 99 0.62 8.85 7.49
C MET A 99 0.37 7.75 6.44
N LEU A 100 -0.86 7.19 6.39
CA LEU A 100 -1.17 5.99 5.60
C LEU A 100 -2.18 6.14 4.47
N VAL A 101 -2.85 7.28 4.25
CA VAL A 101 -3.80 7.46 3.12
C VAL A 101 -3.10 7.16 1.79
N GLY A 102 -3.15 5.93 1.32
CA GLY A 102 -2.46 5.50 0.10
C GLY A 102 -0.94 5.75 0.07
N ARG A 103 -0.29 6.17 1.16
CA ARG A 103 1.17 6.43 1.21
C ARG A 103 2.00 5.17 1.48
N ALA A 104 1.43 4.15 2.13
CA ALA A 104 2.05 2.81 2.12
C ALA A 104 2.00 2.20 0.71
N GLY A 105 0.92 2.43 -0.03
CA GLY A 105 0.85 2.16 -1.46
C GLY A 105 1.89 2.98 -2.24
N PHE A 106 2.06 4.27 -1.93
CA PHE A 106 3.10 5.13 -2.51
C PHE A 106 4.50 4.57 -2.28
N LEU A 107 4.86 4.29 -1.02
CA LEU A 107 6.14 3.70 -0.67
C LEU A 107 6.32 2.32 -1.31
N SER A 108 5.24 1.51 -1.39
CA SER A 108 5.24 0.25 -2.13
C SER A 108 5.52 0.47 -3.61
N GLY A 109 4.94 1.50 -4.22
CA GLY A 109 5.16 1.88 -5.62
C GLY A 109 6.55 2.44 -5.89
N VAL A 110 7.07 3.28 -5.00
CA VAL A 110 8.45 3.79 -5.03
C VAL A 110 9.42 2.61 -4.92
N LEU A 111 9.13 1.64 -4.06
CA LEU A 111 9.91 0.40 -3.98
C LEU A 111 9.75 -0.49 -5.20
N TRP A 112 8.56 -0.54 -5.78
CA TRP A 112 8.33 -1.24 -7.03
C TRP A 112 9.14 -0.62 -8.19
N ILE A 113 9.26 0.70 -8.25
CA ILE A 113 10.21 1.41 -9.14
C ILE A 113 11.66 1.03 -8.80
N SER A 114 11.99 0.90 -7.51
CA SER A 114 13.34 0.53 -7.05
C SER A 114 13.79 -0.86 -7.50
N PHE A 115 12.85 -1.72 -7.93
CA PHE A 115 13.18 -3.02 -8.54
C PHE A 115 13.65 -2.94 -9.98
N TYR A 116 13.48 -1.80 -10.66
CA TYR A 116 13.93 -1.58 -12.04
C TYR A 116 15.30 -0.89 -12.11
N ASP A 117 16.06 -0.88 -11.01
CA ASP A 117 17.37 -0.22 -10.87
C ASP A 117 17.35 1.25 -11.34
N LEU A 118 16.26 1.95 -11.04
CA LEU A 118 16.03 3.34 -11.43
C LEU A 118 16.49 4.35 -10.38
N LEU A 119 16.79 3.87 -9.17
CA LEU A 119 17.22 4.72 -8.06
C LEU A 119 18.74 4.73 -7.95
N SER A 120 19.28 5.88 -7.58
CA SER A 120 20.64 5.98 -7.07
C SER A 120 20.77 5.29 -5.70
N ASP A 121 21.99 4.94 -5.31
CA ASP A 121 22.29 4.36 -3.98
C ASP A 121 21.75 5.21 -2.82
N THR A 122 21.75 6.54 -2.98
CA THR A 122 21.24 7.47 -1.96
C THR A 122 19.73 7.38 -1.82
N GLU A 123 19.01 7.29 -2.93
CA GLU A 123 17.56 7.14 -2.95
C GLU A 123 17.13 5.76 -2.45
N GLU A 124 17.82 4.69 -2.87
CA GLU A 124 17.55 3.33 -2.37
C GLU A 124 17.71 3.25 -0.84
N ARG A 125 18.78 3.86 -0.30
CA ARG A 125 18.98 3.96 1.15
C ARG A 125 17.85 4.71 1.84
N ALA A 126 17.46 5.88 1.33
CA ALA A 126 16.39 6.69 1.93
C ALA A 126 15.05 5.94 1.96
N VAL A 127 14.75 5.20 0.88
CA VAL A 127 13.56 4.35 0.79
C VAL A 127 13.62 3.22 1.81
N ARG A 128 14.76 2.55 1.94
CA ARG A 128 14.95 1.46 2.92
C ARG A 128 14.83 1.95 4.36
N GLU A 129 15.44 3.08 4.69
CA GLU A 129 15.32 3.69 6.03
C GLU A 129 13.88 4.09 6.35
N SER A 130 13.15 4.63 5.36
CA SER A 130 11.73 4.97 5.52
C SER A 130 10.85 3.73 5.74
N ALA A 131 11.11 2.65 5.00
CA ALA A 131 10.41 1.39 5.19
C ALA A 131 10.73 0.77 6.55
N ASP A 132 11.99 0.79 6.98
CA ASP A 132 12.43 0.30 8.30
C ASP A 132 11.76 1.07 9.44
N TRP A 133 11.72 2.40 9.32
CA TRP A 133 10.97 3.22 10.26
C TRP A 133 9.50 2.83 10.30
N LEU A 134 8.83 2.70 9.14
CA LEU A 134 7.43 2.29 9.10
C LEU A 134 7.22 0.91 9.76
N MET A 135 8.08 -0.07 9.47
CA MET A 135 8.01 -1.40 10.12
C MET A 135 8.16 -1.32 11.64
N SER A 136 8.98 -0.39 12.15
CA SER A 136 9.13 -0.18 13.59
C SER A 136 7.86 0.36 14.28
N THR A 137 6.90 0.87 13.51
CA THR A 137 5.61 1.37 14.03
C THR A 137 4.50 0.31 14.07
N GLN A 138 4.76 -0.91 13.60
CA GLN A 138 3.76 -1.99 13.59
C GLN A 138 3.36 -2.34 15.04
N ASP A 139 2.08 -2.19 15.36
CA ASP A 139 1.58 -2.49 16.70
C ASP A 139 1.57 -4.00 17.00
N ASP A 140 1.28 -4.40 18.24
CA ASP A 140 1.30 -5.79 18.69
C ASP A 140 0.31 -6.70 17.95
N GLU A 141 -0.78 -6.14 17.43
CA GLU A 141 -1.76 -6.87 16.62
C GLU A 141 -1.34 -7.01 15.15
N GLY A 142 -0.23 -6.40 14.74
CA GLY A 142 0.24 -6.43 13.36
C GLY A 142 -0.30 -5.30 12.47
N ASN A 143 -0.98 -4.31 13.05
CA ASN A 143 -1.53 -3.17 12.32
C ASN A 143 -0.57 -1.98 12.26
N PHE A 144 -0.96 -0.98 11.46
CA PHE A 144 -0.27 0.30 11.34
C PHE A 144 -1.24 1.45 11.59
N ALA A 145 -0.80 2.40 12.41
CA ALA A 145 -1.60 3.55 12.78
C ALA A 145 -1.90 4.47 11.58
N SER A 146 -3.16 4.89 11.42
CA SER A 146 -3.57 5.74 10.31
C SER A 146 -2.87 7.11 10.26
N SER A 147 -2.31 7.56 11.40
CA SER A 147 -1.58 8.81 11.59
C SER A 147 -0.50 8.61 12.65
N VAL A 148 0.58 9.41 12.57
CA VAL A 148 1.69 9.43 13.54
C VAL A 148 1.19 9.62 14.98
N LYS A 149 0.15 10.45 15.19
CA LYS A 149 -0.40 10.71 16.53
C LYS A 149 -1.00 9.48 17.21
N TRP A 150 -1.35 8.46 16.42
CA TRP A 150 -1.94 7.21 16.88
C TRP A 150 -0.91 6.09 17.08
N ILE A 151 0.37 6.31 16.73
CA ILE A 151 1.43 5.32 16.97
C ILE A 151 1.57 5.08 18.48
N GLY A 152 1.64 3.81 18.87
CA GLY A 152 1.75 3.39 20.26
C GLY A 152 0.47 3.62 21.10
N ARG A 153 -0.66 4.00 20.48
CA ARG A 153 -1.94 4.15 21.16
C ARG A 153 -2.86 2.98 20.84
N GLU A 154 -3.37 2.32 21.87
CA GLU A 154 -4.36 1.26 21.69
C GLU A 154 -5.68 1.84 21.16
N ARG A 155 -6.21 1.18 20.11
CA ARG A 155 -7.53 1.51 19.53
C ARG A 155 -8.51 0.34 19.61
N GLY A 156 -8.06 -0.84 20.04
CA GLY A 156 -8.87 -2.06 20.11
C GLY A 156 -9.67 -2.30 18.82
N ASP A 157 -10.99 -2.44 18.96
CA ASP A 157 -11.91 -2.69 17.84
C ASP A 157 -12.18 -1.47 16.94
N ASP A 158 -11.67 -0.29 17.30
CA ASP A 158 -11.83 0.96 16.54
C ASP A 158 -10.66 1.26 15.60
N GLN A 159 -9.67 0.36 15.53
CA GLN A 159 -8.58 0.44 14.56
C GLN A 159 -9.08 0.37 13.11
N LEU A 160 -8.33 0.97 12.19
CA LEU A 160 -8.61 0.85 10.76
C LEU A 160 -7.86 -0.37 10.21
N VAL A 161 -8.60 -1.34 9.68
CA VAL A 161 -8.05 -2.50 8.96
C VAL A 161 -8.48 -2.35 7.51
N HIS A 162 -8.00 -1.30 6.85
CA HIS A 162 -8.41 -0.93 5.51
C HIS A 162 -7.20 -0.91 4.58
N TRP A 163 -7.43 -1.18 3.30
CA TRP A 163 -6.42 -0.96 2.27
C TRP A 163 -5.83 0.47 2.30
N CYS A 164 -6.68 1.48 2.48
CA CYS A 164 -6.20 2.86 2.58
C CYS A 164 -5.54 3.23 3.92
N HIS A 165 -5.75 2.45 4.99
CA HIS A 165 -5.19 2.72 6.32
C HIS A 165 -5.10 1.42 7.13
N GLY A 166 -3.88 0.98 7.38
CA GLY A 166 -3.57 -0.19 8.21
C GLY A 166 -2.92 -1.33 7.42
N ALA A 167 -2.81 -2.48 8.07
CA ALA A 167 -2.14 -3.68 7.56
C ALA A 167 -2.49 -4.08 6.12
N PRO A 168 -3.76 -4.01 5.65
CA PRO A 168 -4.08 -4.42 4.27
C PRO A 168 -3.35 -3.59 3.20
N GLY A 169 -3.05 -2.32 3.46
CA GLY A 169 -2.26 -1.49 2.53
C GLY A 169 -0.74 -1.64 2.70
N VAL A 170 -0.27 -2.03 3.90
CA VAL A 170 1.16 -2.12 4.21
C VAL A 170 1.74 -3.50 3.90
N ILE A 171 0.93 -4.57 3.88
CA ILE A 171 1.41 -5.93 3.61
C ILE A 171 2.21 -6.05 2.31
N LEU A 172 1.79 -5.37 1.24
CA LEU A 172 2.49 -5.37 -0.04
C LEU A 172 3.86 -4.71 0.04
N LEU A 173 3.99 -3.64 0.82
CA LEU A 173 5.28 -3.00 1.10
C LEU A 173 6.23 -4.02 1.74
N CYS A 174 5.76 -4.71 2.77
CA CYS A 174 6.55 -5.71 3.50
C CYS A 174 7.03 -6.83 2.57
N LEU A 175 6.13 -7.38 1.74
CA LEU A 175 6.49 -8.43 0.77
C LEU A 175 7.47 -7.93 -0.29
N THR A 176 7.29 -6.69 -0.77
CA THR A 176 8.15 -6.03 -1.74
C THR A 176 9.56 -5.85 -1.18
N MET A 177 9.68 -5.35 0.05
CA MET A 177 10.96 -5.20 0.76
C MET A 177 11.65 -6.56 0.99
N TRP A 178 10.88 -7.57 1.39
CA TRP A 178 11.41 -8.92 1.56
C TRP A 178 11.95 -9.49 0.26
N LYS A 179 11.22 -9.33 -0.84
CA LYS A 179 11.66 -9.78 -2.17
C LYS A 179 12.92 -9.05 -2.65
N ARG A 180 13.11 -7.76 -2.31
CA ARG A 180 14.25 -6.95 -2.78
C ARG A 180 15.53 -7.21 -1.98
N TYR A 181 15.39 -7.34 -0.66
CA TYR A 181 16.52 -7.33 0.27
C TYR A 181 16.72 -8.67 1.01
N GLY A 182 15.74 -9.57 0.97
CA GLY A 182 15.81 -10.89 1.62
C GLY A 182 15.74 -10.87 3.15
N GLU A 183 15.59 -9.71 3.78
CA GLU A 183 15.60 -9.59 5.24
C GLU A 183 14.32 -10.13 5.88
N GLN A 184 14.48 -11.03 6.86
CA GLN A 184 13.37 -11.71 7.53
C GLN A 184 12.45 -10.76 8.32
N LYS A 185 12.93 -9.58 8.71
CA LYS A 185 12.11 -8.57 9.41
C LYS A 185 10.89 -8.15 8.58
N TYR A 186 11.06 -8.01 7.26
CA TYR A 186 9.98 -7.63 6.35
C TYR A 186 8.97 -8.77 6.17
N PHE A 187 9.45 -10.01 6.02
CA PHE A 187 8.57 -11.17 5.93
C PHE A 187 7.73 -11.36 7.20
N ARG A 188 8.34 -11.21 8.39
CA ARG A 188 7.62 -11.26 9.67
C ARG A 188 6.56 -10.16 9.78
N ALA A 189 6.88 -8.93 9.35
CA ALA A 189 5.90 -7.85 9.33
C ALA A 189 4.72 -8.16 8.38
N ALA A 190 5.00 -8.72 7.20
CA ALA A 190 3.97 -9.16 6.25
C ALA A 190 3.07 -10.25 6.83
N LEU A 191 3.67 -11.24 7.51
CA LEU A 191 2.94 -12.33 8.15
C LEU A 191 1.96 -11.80 9.20
N ARG A 192 2.42 -10.90 10.06
CA ARG A 192 1.58 -10.24 11.07
C ARG A 192 0.46 -9.42 10.46
N CYS A 193 0.70 -8.75 9.33
CA CYS A 193 -0.38 -8.11 8.57
C CYS A 193 -1.41 -9.14 8.12
N GLY A 194 -0.96 -10.26 7.54
CA GLY A 194 -1.83 -11.33 7.05
C GLY A 194 -2.70 -11.92 8.16
N GLU A 195 -2.11 -12.19 9.33
CA GLU A 195 -2.85 -12.66 10.52
C GLU A 195 -3.92 -11.66 10.95
N LEU A 196 -3.60 -10.37 10.98
CA LEU A 196 -4.58 -9.33 11.33
C LEU A 196 -5.72 -9.27 10.31
N ILE A 197 -5.39 -9.27 9.01
CA ILE A 197 -6.36 -9.23 7.91
C ILE A 197 -7.26 -10.45 7.96
N TRP A 198 -6.70 -11.63 8.24
CA TRP A 198 -7.48 -12.85 8.43
C TRP A 198 -8.47 -12.71 9.58
N ASN A 199 -8.03 -12.16 10.72
CA ASN A 199 -8.87 -12.05 11.91
C ASN A 199 -9.92 -10.92 11.83
N LYS A 200 -9.57 -9.78 11.22
CA LYS A 200 -10.31 -8.49 11.30
C LYS A 200 -10.57 -7.82 9.96
N GLY A 201 -10.20 -8.44 8.84
CA GLY A 201 -10.32 -7.86 7.49
C GLY A 201 -11.73 -7.93 6.89
N VAL A 202 -12.66 -8.66 7.51
CA VAL A 202 -14.08 -8.68 7.08
C VAL A 202 -14.81 -7.47 7.67
N LEU A 203 -14.89 -6.39 6.90
CA LEU A 203 -15.39 -5.11 7.39
C LEU A 203 -16.91 -4.99 7.30
N LYS A 204 -17.54 -4.42 8.35
CA LYS A 204 -18.97 -4.06 8.33
C LYS A 204 -19.29 -2.96 7.30
N LYS A 205 -18.28 -2.25 6.83
CA LYS A 205 -18.39 -1.13 5.88
C LYS A 205 -18.78 -1.57 4.47
N GLY A 206 -18.66 -2.86 4.14
CA GLY A 206 -19.11 -3.42 2.86
C GLY A 206 -17.97 -3.91 1.96
N PRO A 207 -18.26 -4.19 0.68
CA PRO A 207 -17.35 -4.92 -0.23
C PRO A 207 -16.32 -4.02 -0.96
N GLY A 208 -16.27 -2.71 -0.69
CA GLY A 208 -15.44 -1.76 -1.44
C GLY A 208 -13.93 -2.04 -1.43
N ILE A 209 -13.21 -1.47 -2.41
CA ILE A 209 -11.76 -1.69 -2.57
C ILE A 209 -10.92 -0.84 -1.60
N CYS A 210 -11.34 0.40 -1.32
CA CYS A 210 -10.52 1.31 -0.49
C CYS A 210 -10.53 0.93 1.01
N HIS A 211 -11.69 0.50 1.51
CA HIS A 211 -11.94 0.24 2.93
C HIS A 211 -13.11 -0.73 3.09
N GLY A 212 -13.04 -1.84 2.37
CA GLY A 212 -14.02 -2.91 2.37
C GLY A 212 -13.34 -4.27 2.18
N VAL A 213 -14.14 -5.33 2.22
CA VAL A 213 -13.65 -6.71 2.11
C VAL A 213 -12.90 -6.96 0.80
N GLY A 214 -13.35 -6.35 -0.31
CA GLY A 214 -12.71 -6.51 -1.61
C GLY A 214 -11.30 -5.91 -1.68
N GLY A 215 -11.01 -4.87 -0.89
CA GLY A 215 -9.65 -4.33 -0.76
C GLY A 215 -8.75 -5.19 0.12
N ASN A 216 -9.31 -5.70 1.22
CA ASN A 216 -8.57 -6.47 2.19
C ASN A 216 -8.25 -7.90 1.73
N GLY A 217 -9.00 -8.43 0.75
CA GLY A 217 -8.77 -9.75 0.17
C GLY A 217 -7.82 -9.77 -1.03
N LYS A 218 -7.28 -8.62 -1.45
CA LYS A 218 -6.23 -8.53 -2.48
C LYS A 218 -4.85 -8.70 -1.87
#